data_AF-A0A946VV78-F1
#
_entry.id   AF-A0A946VV78-F1
#
_cell.length_a   1.000
_cell.length_b   1.000
_cell.length_c   1.000
_cell.angle_alpha   90.00
_cell.angle_beta   90.00
_cell.angle_gamma   90.00
#
_symmetry.space_group_name_H-M   'P 1'
#
loop_
_entity.id
_entity.type
_entity.pdbx_description
1 polymer ?
#
loop_
_entity_poly.entity_id
_entity_poly.type
_entity_poly.pdbx_seq_one_letter_code
_entity_poly.pdbx_strand_id
1 'polypeptide(L)' 'MSETTTPQSSLKSLIAKGKEQNYLTYAEVNDH' A
#
# COMPACT_ATOMS: atom_id res chain seq x y z
N MET A 1 19.61 -12.19 -1.49
CA MET A 1 18.39 -11.76 -2.19
C MET A 1 17.97 -10.45 -1.58
N SER A 2 18.38 -9.34 -2.18
CA SER A 2 17.94 -8.01 -1.76
C SER A 2 16.84 -7.60 -2.73
N GLU A 3 15.61 -8.04 -2.46
CA GLU A 3 14.43 -7.53 -3.13
C GLU A 3 14.28 -6.07 -2.75
N THR A 4 14.78 -5.20 -3.63
CA THR A 4 14.45 -3.79 -3.65
C THR A 4 12.96 -3.68 -3.93
N THR A 5 12.13 -3.83 -2.90
CA THR A 5 10.71 -3.46 -2.93
C THR A 5 10.67 -1.96 -3.19
N THR A 6 10.54 -1.61 -4.46
CA THR A 6 10.41 -0.23 -4.89
C THR A 6 9.24 0.38 -4.12
N PRO A 7 9.35 1.61 -3.59
CA PRO A 7 8.26 2.29 -2.87
C PRO A 7 6.95 2.36 -3.66
N GLN A 8 7.00 2.15 -4.98
CA GLN A 8 5.83 2.05 -5.85
C GLN A 8 4.99 0.78 -5.64
N SER A 9 5.58 -0.33 -5.18
CA SER A 9 4.87 -1.60 -4.99
C SER A 9 3.90 -1.52 -3.81
N SER A 10 4.35 -0.97 -2.68
CA SER A 10 3.54 -0.80 -1.46
C SER A 10 2.37 0.15 -1.68
N LEU A 11 2.60 1.28 -2.38
CA LEU A 11 1.53 2.23 -2.71
C LEU A 11 0.48 1.64 -3.66
N LYS A 12 0.89 0.84 -4.66
CA LYS A 12 -0.06 0.14 -5.56
C LYS A 12 -0.94 -0.85 -4.80
N SER A 13 -0.35 -1.62 -3.89
CA SER A 13 -1.10 -2.55 -3.03
C SER A 13 -2.09 -1.81 -2.14
N LEU A 14 -1.66 -0.69 -1.56
CA LEU A 14 -2.51 0.15 -0.72
C LEU A 14 -3.70 0.73 -1.52
N ILE A 15 -3.46 1.22 -2.74
CA ILE A 15 -4.53 1.73 -3.63
C ILE A 15 -5.50 0.62 -4.03
N ALA A 16 -5.01 -0.59 -4.36
CA ALA A 16 -5.87 -1.72 -4.69
C ALA A 16 -6.78 -2.08 -3.51
N LYS A 17 -6.20 -2.16 -2.31
CA LYS A 17 -6.92 -2.41 -1.05
C LYS A 17 -7.96 -1.33 -0.75
N GLY A 18 -7.61 -0.06 -0.97
CA GLY A 18 -8.54 1.06 -0.79
C GLY A 18 -9.68 1.07 -1.80
N LYS A 19 -9.41 0.65 -3.05
CA LYS A 19 -10.41 0.54 -4.11
C LYS A 19 -11.42 -0.58 -3.85
N GLU A 20 -10.97 -1.72 -3.33
CA GLU A 20 -11.86 -2.83 -2.98
C GLU A 20 -12.77 -2.50 -1.79
N GLN A 21 -12.24 -1.79 -0.79
CA GLN A 21 -12.96 -1.44 0.43
C GLN A 21 -13.71 -0.10 0.34
N ASN A 22 -13.44 0.72 -0.67
CA ASN A 22 -13.88 2.12 -0.83
C ASN A 22 -13.41 3.10 0.27
N TYR A 23 -12.40 2.74 1.06
CA TYR A 23 -11.73 3.63 2.01
C TYR A 23 -10.37 3.06 2.43
N LEU A 24 -9.54 3.92 3.01
CA LEU A 24 -8.31 3.55 3.72
C LEU A 24 -8.25 4.33 5.02
N THR A 25 -7.77 3.67 6.07
CA THR A 25 -7.51 4.32 7.34
C THR A 25 -6.11 4.94 7.34
N TYR A 26 -5.93 5.97 8.16
CA TYR A 26 -4.63 6.63 8.30
C TYR A 26 -3.53 5.65 8.74
N ALA A 27 -3.87 4.69 9.61
CA ALA A 27 -2.94 3.65 10.04
C ALA A 27 -2.46 2.79 8.85
N GLU A 28 -3.37 2.38 7.94
CA GLU A 28 -3.00 1.58 6.76
C GLU A 28 -2.12 2.35 5.75
N VAL A 29 -2.26 3.68 5.71
CA VAL A 29 -1.43 4.53 4.86
C VAL A 29 -0.05 4.76 5.48
N ASN A 30 0.05 4.77 6.81
CA ASN A 30 1.25 5.16 7.54
C ASN A 30 2.14 3.96 7.94
N ASP A 31 1.68 2.72 7.78
CA ASP A 31 2.39 1.48 8.13
C ASP A 31 3.34 0.97 7.02
N HIS A 32 3.52 1.73 5.93
CA HIS A 32 4.19 1.28 4.69
C HIS A 32 5.15 2.29 4.07
#